data_AF-A0A6G2DP06-F1
#
_entry.id   AF-A0A6G2DP06-F1
#
_cell.length_a   1.000
_cell.length_b   1.000
_cell.length_c   1.000
_cell.angle_alpha   90.00
_cell.angle_beta   90.00
_cell.angle_gamma   90.00
#
_symmetry.space_group_name_H-M   'P 1'
#
loop_
_entity.id
_entity.type
_entity.pdbx_description
1 polymer ?
#
loop_
_entity_poly.entity_id
_entity_poly.type
_entity_poly.pdbx_seq_one_letter_code
_entity_poly.pdbx_strand_id
1 'polypeptide(L)'
;LNGVFAPLQSILYNKNLISSSKSIIDNIQENLYETNHGTFHKTSTIDCDNISTISISQLYYEIENRILFDHFSYEFKKGKRYAIIGASGTGKTTLVKLILN
;
A
#
# COMPACT_ATOMS: atom_id res chain seq x y z
N LEU A 1 7.88 -53.04 -4.88
CA LEU A 1 6.61 -52.37 -4.53
C LEU A 1 6.80 -51.22 -3.54
N ASN A 2 7.60 -51.37 -2.49
CA ASN A 2 7.80 -50.32 -1.45
C ASN A 2 8.44 -49.00 -1.95
N GLY A 3 9.23 -49.03 -3.04
CA GLY A 3 9.95 -47.84 -3.53
C GLY A 3 9.05 -46.73 -4.12
N VAL A 4 7.88 -47.08 -4.66
CA VAL A 4 6.94 -46.10 -5.26
C VAL A 4 5.83 -45.72 -4.28
N PHE A 5 5.50 -46.63 -3.36
CA PHE A 5 4.43 -46.43 -2.40
C PHE A 5 4.78 -45.40 -1.32
N ALA A 6 6.03 -45.44 -0.83
CA ALA A 6 6.52 -44.48 0.17
C ALA A 6 6.43 -43.01 -0.30
N PRO A 7 6.96 -42.60 -1.47
CA PRO A 7 6.85 -41.22 -1.92
C PRO A 7 5.40 -40.81 -2.23
N LEU A 8 4.56 -41.70 -2.77
CA LEU A 8 3.14 -41.42 -2.97
C LEU A 8 2.42 -41.11 -1.65
N GLN A 9 2.71 -41.89 -0.61
CA GLN A 9 2.12 -41.71 0.71
C GLN A 9 2.62 -40.43 1.39
N SER A 10 3.89 -40.08 1.20
CA SER A 10 4.45 -38.79 1.63
C SER A 10 3.78 -37.60 0.94
N ILE A 11 3.49 -37.68 -0.36
CA ILE A 11 2.80 -36.60 -1.09
C ILE A 11 1.36 -36.45 -0.57
N LEU A 12 0.66 -37.57 -0.36
CA LEU A 12 -0.71 -37.55 0.15
C LEU A 12 -0.77 -36.97 1.58
N TYR A 13 0.19 -37.33 2.43
CA TYR A 13 0.32 -36.79 3.79
C TYR A 13 0.58 -35.28 3.79
N ASN A 14 1.43 -34.79 2.89
CA ASN A 14 1.78 -33.37 2.80
C ASN A 14 0.76 -32.52 2.01
N LYS A 15 -0.29 -33.12 1.44
CA LYS A 15 -1.31 -32.40 0.64
C LYS A 15 -1.98 -31.27 1.44
N ASN A 16 -2.30 -31.52 2.70
CA ASN A 16 -2.99 -30.55 3.57
C ASN A 16 -2.10 -29.32 3.87
N LEU A 17 -0.80 -29.52 4.03
CA LEU A 17 0.14 -28.43 4.25
C LEU A 17 0.25 -27.55 3.01
N ILE A 18 0.35 -28.16 1.83
CA ILE A 18 0.42 -27.46 0.55
C ILE A 18 -0.86 -26.63 0.30
N SER A 19 -2.04 -27.20 0.56
CA SER A 19 -3.30 -26.48 0.37
C SER A 19 -3.49 -25.31 1.34
N SER A 20 -3.06 -25.45 2.60
CA SER A 20 -3.22 -24.40 3.60
C SER A 20 -2.26 -23.23 3.37
N SER A 21 -1.08 -23.48 2.79
CA SER A 21 -0.16 -22.41 2.38
C SER A 21 -0.61 -21.68 1.12
N LYS A 22 -1.63 -22.18 0.38
CA LYS A 22 -2.12 -21.55 -0.83
C LYS A 22 -2.60 -20.11 -0.59
N SER A 23 -3.34 -19.86 0.49
CA SER A 23 -3.80 -18.50 0.83
C SER A 23 -2.65 -17.51 1.05
N ILE A 24 -1.51 -17.98 1.57
CA ILE A 24 -0.31 -17.14 1.75
C ILE A 24 0.29 -16.81 0.38
N ILE A 25 0.35 -17.79 -0.53
CA ILE A 25 0.83 -17.59 -1.89
C ILE A 25 -0.08 -16.62 -2.64
N ASP A 26 -1.41 -16.81 -2.54
CA ASP A 26 -2.41 -15.95 -3.16
C ASP A 26 -2.26 -14.50 -2.66
N ASN A 27 -2.11 -14.29 -1.35
CA ASN A 27 -1.88 -12.96 -0.76
C ASN A 27 -0.56 -12.32 -1.22
N ILE A 28 0.54 -13.08 -1.27
CA ILE A 28 1.83 -12.56 -1.73
C ILE A 28 1.73 -12.18 -3.20
N GLN A 29 1.05 -12.99 -4.01
CA GLN A 29 0.83 -12.70 -5.42
C GLN A 29 0.00 -11.42 -5.60
N GLU A 30 -1.13 -11.29 -4.91
CA GLU A 30 -1.99 -10.11 -4.96
C GLU A 30 -1.24 -8.81 -4.61
N ASN A 31 -0.48 -8.81 -3.51
CA ASN A 31 0.34 -7.66 -3.11
C ASN A 31 1.45 -7.32 -4.11
N LEU A 32 2.06 -8.34 -4.73
CA LEU A 32 3.07 -8.13 -5.77
C LEU A 32 2.43 -7.58 -7.06
N TYR A 33 1.20 -7.95 -7.40
CA TYR A 33 0.50 -7.37 -8.55
C TYR A 33 0.15 -5.89 -8.32
N GLU A 34 -0.33 -5.50 -7.14
CA GLU A 34 -0.64 -4.10 -6.84
C GLU A 34 0.60 -3.21 -6.76
N THR A 35 1.76 -3.75 -6.34
CA THR A 35 3.01 -3.00 -6.23
C THR A 35 3.64 -2.65 -7.60
N ASN A 36 3.28 -3.35 -8.69
CA ASN A 36 3.89 -3.16 -10.01
C ASN A 36 3.15 -2.20 -10.95
N HIS A 37 2.04 -1.59 -10.52
CA HIS A 37 1.31 -0.57 -11.31
C HIS A 37 1.63 0.89 -10.93
N GLY A 38 2.52 1.10 -9.97
CA GLY A 38 3.15 2.40 -9.76
C GLY A 38 4.32 2.57 -10.73
N THR A 39 4.16 3.45 -11.72
CA THR A 39 5.23 3.94 -12.60
C THR A 39 6.52 4.12 -11.81
N PHE A 40 7.52 3.25 -12.03
CA PHE A 40 8.88 3.48 -11.54
C PHE A 40 9.43 4.72 -12.25
N HIS A 41 9.20 5.89 -11.65
CA HIS A 41 9.98 7.06 -11.95
C HIS A 41 11.42 6.70 -11.61
N LYS A 42 12.24 6.57 -12.65
CA LYS A 42 13.71 6.61 -12.57
C LYS A 42 14.07 7.57 -11.45
N THR A 43 14.66 7.05 -10.37
CA THR A 43 15.18 7.86 -9.25
C THR A 43 16.36 8.67 -9.80
N SER A 44 16.03 9.73 -10.53
CA SER A 44 16.87 10.90 -10.57
C SER A 44 16.95 11.36 -9.13
N THR A 45 18.16 11.51 -8.62
CA THR A 45 18.42 12.11 -7.32
C THR A 45 17.64 13.42 -7.27
N ILE A 46 16.50 13.42 -6.59
CA ILE A 46 15.72 14.64 -6.37
C ILE A 46 16.57 15.45 -5.41
N ASP A 47 17.17 16.52 -5.91
CA ASP A 47 17.79 17.51 -5.07
C ASP A 47 16.68 18.15 -4.23
N CYS A 48 16.61 17.74 -2.96
CA CYS A 48 15.60 18.17 -2.01
C CYS A 48 15.58 19.69 -1.82
N ASP A 49 16.70 20.38 -2.12
CA ASP A 49 16.80 21.84 -2.03
C ASP A 49 15.94 22.55 -3.08
N ASN A 50 15.56 21.87 -4.17
CA ASN A 50 14.81 22.44 -5.29
C ASN A 50 13.30 22.11 -5.30
N ILE A 51 12.76 21.48 -4.25
CA ILE A 51 11.31 21.21 -4.16
C ILE A 51 10.55 22.52 -3.93
N SER A 52 9.81 22.99 -4.94
CA SER A 52 9.05 24.25 -4.89
C SER A 52 7.64 24.07 -4.33
N THR A 53 7.01 22.90 -4.56
CA THR A 53 5.62 22.64 -4.20
C THR A 53 5.38 21.15 -3.92
N ILE A 54 4.38 20.85 -3.10
CA ILE A 54 3.81 19.52 -2.88
C ILE A 54 2.35 19.61 -3.30
N SER A 55 1.90 18.80 -4.26
CA SER A 55 0.53 18.84 -4.76
C SER A 55 -0.20 17.53 -4.47
N ILE A 56 -1.46 17.67 -4.10
CA ILE A 56 -2.44 16.60 -3.90
C ILE A 56 -3.55 16.85 -4.89
N SER A 57 -3.93 15.84 -5.65
CA SER A 57 -5.00 15.93 -6.64
C SER A 57 -6.01 14.83 -6.42
N GLN A 58 -7.29 15.22 -6.33
CA GLN A 58 -8.45 14.34 -6.27
C GLN A 58 -8.33 13.21 -5.22
N LEU A 59 -7.81 13.53 -4.03
CA LEU A 59 -7.65 12.57 -2.95
C LEU A 59 -9.01 12.05 -2.48
N TYR A 60 -9.22 10.76 -2.67
CA TYR A 60 -10.28 9.97 -2.06
C TYR A 60 -9.65 9.02 -1.03
N TYR A 61 -10.19 8.97 0.18
CA TYR A 61 -9.70 8.04 1.20
C TYR A 61 -10.78 7.69 2.20
N GLU A 62 -10.88 6.40 2.51
CA GLU A 62 -11.92 5.81 3.33
C GLU A 62 -11.30 4.86 4.36
N ILE A 63 -11.75 4.94 5.61
CA ILE A 63 -11.39 4.01 6.69
C ILE A 63 -12.69 3.49 7.30
N GLU A 64 -12.82 2.17 7.43
CA GLU A 64 -13.94 1.52 8.14
C GLU A 64 -15.31 2.06 7.70
N ASN A 65 -15.54 2.13 6.39
CA ASN A 65 -16.76 2.65 5.77
C ASN A 65 -17.02 4.15 6.01
N ARG A 66 -16.01 4.91 6.43
CA ARG A 66 -16.08 6.36 6.61
C ARG A 66 -15.15 7.07 5.65
N ILE A 67 -15.75 7.85 4.76
CA ILE A 67 -15.02 8.73 3.84
C ILE A 67 -14.39 9.86 4.66
N LEU A 68 -13.07 9.94 4.66
CA LEU A 68 -12.29 11.01 5.30
C LEU A 68 -11.95 12.12 4.32
N PHE A 69 -11.68 11.77 3.05
CA PHE A 69 -11.43 12.70 1.96
C PHE A 69 -12.24 12.28 0.74
N ASP A 70 -12.89 13.25 0.11
CA ASP A 70 -13.66 13.07 -1.11
C ASP A 70 -13.27 14.18 -2.10
N HIS A 71 -12.60 13.80 -3.19
CA HIS A 71 -12.09 14.72 -4.22
C HIS A 71 -11.22 15.88 -3.68
N PHE A 72 -10.48 15.67 -2.58
CA PHE A 72 -9.65 16.72 -1.97
C PHE A 72 -8.43 17.03 -2.83
N SER A 73 -8.25 18.30 -3.22
CA SER A 73 -7.09 18.74 -4.01
C SER A 73 -6.47 19.99 -3.37
N TYR A 74 -5.15 20.00 -3.20
CA TYR A 74 -4.43 21.13 -2.61
C TYR A 74 -2.96 21.18 -3.03
N GLU A 75 -2.39 22.38 -3.08
CA GLU A 75 -0.98 22.61 -3.40
C GLU A 75 -0.29 23.38 -2.27
N PHE A 76 0.68 22.74 -1.60
CA PHE A 76 1.53 23.33 -0.59
C PHE A 76 2.79 23.91 -1.24
N LYS A 77 2.94 25.24 -1.17
CA LYS A 77 4.13 25.96 -1.66
C LYS A 77 5.26 26.03 -0.62
N LYS A 78 6.52 25.95 -1.09
CA LYS A 78 7.74 26.13 -0.29
C LYS A 78 7.72 27.47 0.45
N GLY A 79 8.26 27.48 1.67
CA GLY A 79 8.41 28.68 2.50
C GLY A 79 7.11 29.17 3.17
N LYS A 80 6.03 28.41 3.07
CA LYS A 80 4.76 28.69 3.75
C LYS A 80 4.58 27.80 4.97
N ARG A 81 3.81 28.28 5.95
CA ARG A 81 3.37 27.52 7.12
C ARG A 81 1.88 27.24 6.98
N TYR A 82 1.49 25.99 7.20
CA TYR A 82 0.10 25.54 7.07
C TYR A 82 -0.37 24.97 8.41
N ALA A 83 -1.62 25.24 8.75
CA ALA A 83 -2.28 24.67 9.91
C ALA A 83 -3.45 23.81 9.44
N ILE A 84 -3.51 22.57 9.90
CA ILE A 84 -4.62 21.66 9.62
C ILE A 84 -5.55 21.68 10.84
N ILE A 85 -6.76 22.20 10.66
CA ILE A 85 -7.76 22.37 11.72
C ILE A 85 -8.99 21.50 11.47
N GLY A 86 -9.69 21.13 12.55
CA GLY A 86 -10.91 20.33 12.49
C GLY A 86 -11.14 19.54 13.77
N ALA A 87 -12.35 19.02 13.97
CA ALA A 87 -12.72 18.20 15.13
C ALA A 87 -11.86 16.93 15.26
N SER A 88 -11.86 16.30 16.44
CA SER A 88 -11.15 15.02 16.62
C SER A 88 -11.70 13.96 15.65
N GLY A 89 -10.81 13.13 15.09
CA GLY A 89 -11.21 12.07 14.16
C GLY A 89 -11.62 12.50 12.75
N THR A 90 -11.36 13.75 12.32
CA THR A 90 -11.66 14.22 10.95
C THR A 90 -10.57 13.88 9.91
N GLY A 91 -9.58 13.05 10.26
CA GLY A 91 -8.52 12.64 9.32
C GLY A 91 -7.28 13.52 9.27
N LYS A 92 -7.08 14.48 10.19
CA LYS A 92 -5.88 15.37 10.17
C LYS A 92 -4.55 14.60 10.19
N THR A 93 -4.39 13.66 11.12
CA THR A 93 -3.21 12.80 11.20
C THR A 93 -3.09 11.91 9.96
N THR A 94 -4.23 11.46 9.42
CA THR A 94 -4.29 10.69 8.19
C THR A 94 -3.78 11.50 7.00
N LEU A 95 -4.19 12.77 6.84
CA LEU A 95 -3.70 13.65 5.78
C LEU A 95 -2.18 13.81 5.85
N VAL A 96 -1.62 14.02 7.04
CA VAL A 96 -0.17 14.14 7.22
C VAL A 96 0.55 12.84 6.85
N LYS A 97 0.02 11.68 7.26
CA LYS A 97 0.58 10.37 6.88
C LYS A 97 0.56 10.15 5.37
N LEU A 98 -0.54 10.52 4.70
CA LEU A 98 -0.68 10.40 3.25
C LEU A 98 0.27 11.32 2.47
N ILE A 99 0.71 12.43 3.07
CA ILE A 99 1.70 13.34 2.47
C ILE A 99 3.14 12.84 2.66
N LEU A 100 3.42 12.11 3.75
CA LEU A 100 4.77 11.71 4.15
C LEU A 100 5.18 10.30 3.71
N ASN A 101 4.21 9.41 3.46
CA ASN A 101 4.44 8.06 2.94
C ASN A 101 4.54 8.06 1.42
#